data_AF-A0A536P093-F1
#
_entry.id   AF-A0A536P093-F1
#
_cell.length_a   1.000
_cell.length_b   1.000
_cell.length_c   1.000
_cell.angle_alpha   90.00
_cell.angle_beta   90.00
_cell.angle_gamma   90.00
#
_symmetry.space_group_name_H-M   'P 1'
#
loop_
_entity.id
_entity.type
_entity.pdbx_description
1 polymer ?
#
loop_
_entity_poly.entity_id
_entity_poly.type
_entity_poly.pdbx_seq_one_letter_code
_entity_poly.pdbx_strand_id
1 'polypeptide(L)' 'MPRFAFTADLSPAGGQPEAIKKLATGVDQGLKHQVLLGVAGSGKTMVVAQMIQEIQRPTLVMSPNKTLAAQLCSE' A
#
# COMPACT_ATOMS: atom_id res chain seq x y z
N MET A 1 -1.38 -6.58 -18.60
CA MET A 1 -0.43 -6.80 -17.48
C MET A 1 -0.99 -7.94 -16.62
N PRO A 2 -0.14 -8.79 -16.02
CA PRO A 2 -0.61 -9.80 -15.07
C PRO A 2 -1.25 -9.13 -13.86
N ARG A 3 -2.15 -9.86 -13.18
CA ARG A 3 -2.78 -9.40 -11.95
C ARG A 3 -1.72 -9.34 -10.84
N PHE A 4 -1.66 -8.23 -10.12
CA PHE A 4 -0.79 -8.12 -8.95
C PHE A 4 -1.34 -9.02 -7.84
N ALA A 5 -0.49 -9.89 -7.29
CA ALA A 5 -0.83 -10.82 -6.22
C ALA A 5 0.18 -10.65 -5.08
N PHE A 6 -0.28 -10.05 -3.99
CA PHE A 6 0.48 -9.87 -2.76
C PHE A 6 0.53 -11.19 -1.99
N THR A 7 1.73 -11.55 -1.54
CA THR A 7 1.97 -12.74 -0.72
C THR A 7 2.70 -12.32 0.54
N ALA A 8 2.20 -12.73 1.69
CA ALA A 8 2.86 -12.56 2.98
C ALA A 8 2.44 -13.68 3.92
N ASP A 9 3.31 -14.03 4.86
CA ASP A 9 3.01 -15.02 5.91
C ASP A 9 2.01 -14.47 6.95
N LEU A 10 1.81 -13.15 6.96
CA LEU A 10 0.97 -12.44 7.92
C LEU A 10 -0.20 -11.79 7.20
N SER A 11 -1.39 -11.93 7.79
CA SER A 11 -2.60 -11.23 7.35
C SER A 11 -2.69 -9.83 7.97
N PRO A 12 -3.39 -8.87 7.33
CA PRO A 12 -3.67 -7.56 7.91
C PRO A 12 -4.30 -7.66 9.29
N ALA A 13 -3.83 -6.83 10.22
CA ALA A 13 -4.34 -6.81 11.59
C ALA A 13 -4.61 -5.38 12.08
N GLY A 14 -5.37 -5.26 13.17
CA GLY A 14 -5.72 -3.97 13.77
C GLY A 14 -6.48 -3.07 12.78
N GLY A 15 -6.04 -1.83 12.62
CA GLY A 15 -6.65 -0.86 11.70
C GLY A 15 -6.25 -1.01 10.23
N GLN A 16 -5.36 -1.97 9.89
CA GLN A 16 -4.88 -2.15 8.51
C GLN A 16 -6.00 -2.52 7.52
N PRO A 17 -6.92 -3.47 7.80
CA PRO A 17 -7.99 -3.81 6.86
C PRO A 17 -8.87 -2.62 6.48
N GLU A 18 -9.19 -1.78 7.47
CA GLU A 18 -10.02 -0.60 7.27
C GLU A 18 -9.28 0.46 6.43
N ALA A 19 -7.98 0.67 6.70
CA ALA A 19 -7.15 1.59 5.94
C ALA A 19 -7.04 1.16 4.46
N ILE A 20 -6.80 -0.13 4.19
CA ILE A 20 -6.74 -0.70 2.84
C ILE A 20 -8.06 -0.41 2.11
N LYS A 21 -9.19 -0.76 2.73
CA LYS A 21 -10.52 -0.57 2.15
C LYS A 21 -10.80 0.90 1.83
N LYS A 22 -10.52 1.81 2.76
CA LYS A 22 -10.73 3.26 2.56
C LYS A 22 -9.91 3.79 1.40
N LEU A 23 -8.61 3.47 1.35
CA LEU A 23 -7.71 3.95 0.31
C LEU A 23 -8.10 3.43 -1.08
N ALA A 24 -8.41 2.13 -1.18
CA ALA A 24 -8.85 1.50 -2.43
C ALA A 24 -10.18 2.12 -2.92
N THR A 25 -11.14 2.26 -2.01
CA THR A 25 -12.43 2.91 -2.31
C THR A 25 -12.24 4.34 -2.78
N GLY A 26 -11.34 5.11 -2.15
CA GLY A 26 -11.04 6.47 -2.56
C GLY A 26 -10.45 6.55 -3.97
N VAL A 27 -9.61 5.58 -4.36
CA VAL A 27 -9.07 5.50 -5.73
C VAL A 27 -10.18 5.22 -6.74
N ASP A 28 -11.12 4.34 -6.42
CA ASP A 28 -12.24 4.01 -7.30
C ASP A 28 -13.27 5.14 -7.39
N GLN A 29 -13.41 5.95 -6.34
CA GLN A 29 -14.20 7.18 -6.34
C GLN A 29 -13.52 8.36 -7.05
N GLY A 30 -12.28 8.19 -7.54
CA GLY A 30 -11.54 9.24 -8.24
C GLY A 30 -10.96 10.32 -7.32
N LEU A 31 -10.80 10.05 -6.02
CA LEU A 31 -10.12 10.95 -5.10
C LEU A 31 -8.64 11.09 -5.52
N LYS A 32 -8.26 12.30 -5.93
CA LYS A 32 -6.90 12.59 -6.43
C LYS A 32 -5.83 12.53 -5.35
N HIS A 33 -6.17 12.90 -4.11
CA HIS A 33 -5.24 12.99 -3.00
C HIS A 33 -5.80 12.27 -1.78
N GLN A 34 -5.00 11.39 -1.20
CA GLN A 34 -5.31 10.65 0.01
C GLN A 34 -4.05 10.54 0.88
N VAL A 35 -4.22 10.46 2.19
CA VAL A 35 -3.11 10.39 3.16
C VAL A 35 -3.31 9.17 4.06
N LEU A 36 -2.31 8.28 4.09
CA LEU A 36 -2.23 7.19 5.06
C LEU A 36 -1.45 7.68 6.29
N LEU A 37 -2.15 8.11 7.33
CA LEU A 37 -1.54 8.48 8.60
C LEU A 37 -1.26 7.20 9.42
N GLY A 38 -0.01 6.76 9.46
CA GLY A 38 0.40 5.56 10.21
C GLY A 38 1.64 5.80 11.05
N VAL A 39 1.60 5.36 12.31
CA VAL A 39 2.76 5.40 13.24
C VAL A 39 3.93 4.54 12.74
N ALA A 40 5.14 4.77 13.26
CA ALA A 40 6.28 3.92 12.96
C ALA A 40 5.99 2.46 13.37
N GLY A 41 6.40 1.49 12.55
CA GLY A 41 6.17 0.07 12.82
C GLY A 41 4.76 -0.46 12.50
N SER A 42 3.81 0.37 12.03
CA SER A 42 2.43 -0.06 11.77
C SER A 42 2.22 -0.90 10.49
N GLY A 43 3.27 -1.26 9.78
CA GLY A 43 3.18 -2.03 8.53
C GLY A 43 2.63 -1.24 7.34
N LYS A 44 3.09 0.00 7.13
CA LYS A 44 2.59 0.86 6.03
C LYS A 44 2.82 0.25 4.64
N THR A 45 3.95 -0.44 4.42
CA THR A 45 4.21 -1.11 3.13
C THR A 45 3.18 -2.19 2.85
N MET A 46 2.82 -3.02 3.84
CA MET A 46 1.77 -4.05 3.70
C MET A 46 0.42 -3.43 3.33
N VAL A 47 0.05 -2.32 3.98
CA VAL A 47 -1.20 -1.60 3.66
C VAL A 47 -1.19 -1.11 2.22
N VAL A 48 -0.08 -0.50 1.77
CA VAL A 48 0.04 0.02 0.39
C VAL A 48 0.07 -1.13 -0.63
N ALA A 49 0.79 -2.22 -0.37
CA ALA A 49 0.87 -3.37 -1.27
C ALA A 49 -0.50 -4.06 -1.44
N GLN A 50 -1.25 -4.24 -0.36
CA GLN A 50 -2.61 -4.78 -0.45
C GLN A 50 -3.59 -3.80 -1.08
N MET A 51 -3.47 -2.50 -0.84
CA MET A 51 -4.24 -1.50 -1.59
C MET A 51 -3.95 -1.61 -3.09
N ILE A 52 -2.69 -1.75 -3.51
CA ILE A 52 -2.30 -1.94 -4.92
C ILE A 52 -2.94 -3.22 -5.49
N GLN A 53 -2.97 -4.30 -4.70
CA GLN A 53 -3.70 -5.53 -5.06
C GLN A 53 -5.20 -5.29 -5.23
N GLU A 54 -5.86 -4.49 -4.39
CA GLU A 54 -7.28 -4.22 -4.55
C GLU A 54 -7.57 -3.42 -5.82
N ILE A 55 -6.78 -2.36 -6.09
CA ILE A 55 -7.05 -1.45 -7.22
C ILE A 55 -6.57 -1.99 -8.58
N GLN A 56 -5.58 -2.89 -8.60
CA GLN A 56 -4.99 -3.47 -9.83
C GLN A 56 -4.53 -2.42 -10.85
N ARG A 57 -3.84 -1.36 -10.39
CA ARG A 57 -3.31 -0.29 -11.23
C ARG A 57 -1.77 -0.26 -11.18
N PRO A 58 -1.09 -0.02 -12.32
CA PRO A 58 0.34 0.28 -12.30
C PRO A 58 0.62 1.44 -11.36
N THR A 59 1.55 1.26 -10.43
CA THR A 59 1.78 2.19 -9.33
C THR A 59 3.26 2.60 -9.27
N LEU A 60 3.51 3.90 -9.13
CA LEU A 60 4.84 4.44 -8.88
C LEU A 60 4.98 4.78 -7.39
N VAL A 61 5.94 4.16 -6.72
CA VAL A 61 6.31 4.50 -5.33
C VAL A 61 7.52 5.41 -5.35
N MET A 62 7.39 6.61 -4.80
CA MET A 62 8.47 7.58 -4.69
C MET A 62 9.01 7.63 -3.26
N SER A 63 10.33 7.60 -3.14
CA SER A 63 11.04 7.64 -1.85
C SER A 63 11.98 8.83 -1.81
N PRO A 64 12.18 9.49 -0.65
CA PRO A 64 13.03 10.68 -0.55
C PRO A 64 14.53 10.38 -0.67
N ASN A 65 14.94 9.11 -0.55
CA ASN A 65 16.35 8.73 -0.67
C ASN A 65 16.53 7.30 -1.19
N LYS A 66 17.76 7.02 -1.63
CA LYS A 66 18.15 5.74 -2.24
C LYS A 66 18.09 4.57 -1.27
N THR A 67 18.41 4.78 0.01
CA THR A 67 18.40 3.72 1.03
C THR A 67 16.98 3.21 1.26
N LEU A 68 16.02 4.10 1.50
CA LEU A 68 14.60 3.76 1.65
C LEU A 68 14.03 3.20 0.35
N ALA A 69 14.45 3.70 -0.82
CA ALA A 69 14.03 3.13 -2.10
C ALA A 69 14.49 1.67 -2.25
N ALA A 70 15.74 1.36 -1.88
CA ALA A 70 16.26 0.00 -1.92
C ALA A 70 15.54 -0.93 -0.92
N GLN A 71 15.21 -0.42 0.27
CA GLN A 71 14.41 -1.17 1.26
C GLN A 71 13.02 -1.51 0.71
N LEU A 72 12.29 -0.53 0.20
CA LEU A 72 10.95 -0.73 -0.39
C LEU A 72 10.97 -1.66 -1.61
N CYS A 73 12.08 -1.72 -2.35
CA CYS A 73 12.23 -2.65 -3.48
C CYS A 73 12.49 -4.10 -3.03
N SER A 74 13.00 -4.28 -1.81
CA SER A 74 13.34 -5.59 -1.25
C SER A 74 12.22 -6.17 -0.38
N GLU A 75 11.34 -5.33 0.17
CA GLU A 75 10.12 -5.70 0.91
C GLU A 75 9.07 -6.35 -0.01
#